data_AF-A0A0A7CPM0-F1
#
_entry.id   AF-A0A0A7CPM0-F1
#
_cell.length_a   1.000
_cell.length_b   1.000
_cell.length_c   1.000
_cell.angle_alpha   90.00
_cell.angle_beta   90.00
_cell.angle_gamma   90.00
#
_symmetry.space_group_name_H-M   'P 1'
#
loop_
_entity.id
_entity.type
_entity.pdbx_description
1 polymer ?
#
loop_
_entity_poly.entity_id
_entity_poly.type
_entity_poly.pdbx_seq_one_letter_code
_entity_poly.pdbx_strand_id
1 'polypeptide(L)'
;MLVELLTASALGLVIASSVLYKMTKSPPFRASIACTCGQVQGYVDSPSATRMVCYCDDCQAYAHKVSKGATLPLDACGGTDLLLIFPADVTFGQGQELLRIGLLKATTKTLRIF
;
A
#
# COMPACT_ATOMS: atom_id res chain seq x y z
N MET A 1 1.35 42.84 25.15
CA MET A 1 0.50 41.64 25.35
C MET A 1 -0.30 41.29 24.09
N LEU A 2 -1.05 42.20 23.47
CA LEU A 2 -1.81 41.91 22.23
C LEU A 2 -0.91 41.54 21.03
N VAL A 3 0.20 42.25 20.84
CA VAL A 3 1.15 42.01 19.73
C VAL A 3 1.79 40.63 19.84
N GLU A 4 2.27 40.25 21.02
CA GLU A 4 2.83 38.92 21.32
C GLU A 4 1.83 37.78 21.06
N LEU A 5 0.56 37.99 21.43
CA LEU A 5 -0.49 37.00 21.19
C LEU A 5 -0.76 36.84 19.68
N LEU A 6 -0.82 37.95 18.94
CA LEU A 6 -1.04 37.94 17.49
C LEU A 6 0.13 37.30 16.73
N THR A 7 1.38 37.57 17.12
CA THR A 7 2.57 36.96 16.50
C THR A 7 2.62 35.46 16.75
N ALA A 8 2.31 35.01 17.97
CA ALA A 8 2.25 33.59 18.30
C ALA A 8 1.15 32.86 17.50
N SER A 9 -0.05 33.44 17.39
CA SER A 9 -1.15 32.86 16.61
C SER A 9 -0.82 32.78 15.11
N ALA A 10 -0.25 33.84 14.52
CA ALA A 10 0.14 33.85 13.12
C ALA A 10 1.21 32.80 12.82
N LEU A 11 2.24 32.69 13.67
CA LEU A 11 3.28 31.68 13.53
C LEU A 11 2.71 30.26 13.63
N GLY A 12 1.81 30.03 14.59
CA GLY A 12 1.11 28.75 14.74
C GLY A 12 0.32 28.35 13.48
N LEU A 13 -0.44 29.28 12.90
CA LEU A 13 -1.19 29.07 11.66
C LEU A 13 -0.27 28.73 10.47
N VAL A 14 0.83 29.47 10.31
CA VAL A 14 1.79 29.23 9.21
C VAL A 14 2.45 27.86 9.37
N ILE A 15 2.86 27.49 10.58
CA ILE A 15 3.45 26.17 10.87
C ILE A 15 2.44 25.06 10.56
N ALA A 16 1.22 25.15 11.10
CA ALA A 16 0.18 24.15 10.87
C ALA A 16 -0.14 23.97 9.39
N SER A 17 -0.30 25.09 8.67
CA SER A 17 -0.57 25.08 7.22
C SER A 17 0.57 24.44 6.44
N SER A 18 1.81 24.76 6.79
CA SER A 18 3.00 24.20 6.14
C SER A 18 3.16 22.70 6.39
N VAL A 19 2.86 22.24 7.62
CA VAL A 19 2.88 20.82 7.98
C VAL A 19 1.81 20.07 7.20
N LEU A 20 0.56 20.54 7.20
CA LEU A 20 -0.52 19.92 6.43
C LEU A 20 -0.18 19.87 4.93
N TYR A 21 0.37 20.95 4.37
CA TYR A 21 0.77 21.00 2.97
C TYR A 21 1.88 19.99 2.63
N LYS A 22 2.86 19.80 3.52
CA LYS A 22 3.92 18.80 3.30
C LYS A 22 3.43 17.37 3.45
N MET A 23 2.47 17.11 4.34
CA MET A 23 1.90 15.77 4.55
C MET A 23 1.01 15.28 3.40
N THR A 24 0.55 16.17 2.51
CA THR A 24 -0.39 15.85 1.41
C THR A 24 0.28 15.54 0.06
N LYS A 25 1.61 15.56 -0.05
CA LYS A 25 2.32 15.43 -1.33
C LYS A 25 2.55 14.00 -1.84
N SER A 26 1.91 12.99 -1.26
CA SER A 26 1.95 11.65 -1.87
C SER A 26 1.12 11.69 -3.17
N PRO A 27 1.71 11.39 -4.34
CA PRO A 27 0.94 11.33 -5.57
C PRO A 27 -0.12 10.21 -5.46
N PRO A 28 -1.32 10.40 -6.03
CA PRO A 28 -2.32 9.35 -6.06
C PRO A 28 -1.78 8.16 -6.85
N PHE A 29 -2.07 6.96 -6.37
CA PHE A 29 -1.70 5.71 -7.02
C PHE A 29 -2.93 5.10 -7.68
N ARG A 30 -2.90 5.02 -9.01
CA ARG A 30 -3.95 4.42 -9.83
C ARG A 30 -3.39 3.34 -10.71
N ALA A 31 -3.93 2.13 -10.61
CA ALA A 31 -3.46 0.99 -11.38
C ALA A 31 -4.60 -0.01 -11.62
N SER A 32 -4.63 -0.62 -12.80
CA SER A 32 -5.43 -1.82 -13.03
C SER A 32 -4.71 -3.04 -12.46
N ILE A 33 -5.46 -3.97 -11.88
CA ILE A 33 -4.94 -5.23 -11.33
C ILE A 33 -5.70 -6.41 -11.91
N ALA A 34 -5.01 -7.52 -12.15
CA ALA A 34 -5.62 -8.77 -12.62
C ALA A 34 -4.79 -9.98 -12.19
N CYS A 35 -5.45 -11.14 -12.02
CA CYS A 35 -4.71 -12.42 -11.95
C CYS A 35 -4.08 -12.72 -13.30
N THR A 36 -2.99 -13.51 -13.30
CA THR A 36 -2.39 -14.06 -14.54
C THR A 36 -3.41 -14.82 -15.39
N CYS A 37 -4.44 -15.39 -14.75
CA CYS A 37 -5.52 -16.12 -15.40
C CYS A 37 -6.58 -15.26 -16.09
N GLY A 38 -6.61 -13.94 -15.85
CA GLY A 38 -7.64 -13.01 -16.32
C GLY A 38 -9.04 -13.17 -15.71
N GLN A 39 -9.29 -14.20 -14.88
CA GLN A 39 -10.61 -14.45 -14.28
C GLN A 39 -10.98 -13.43 -13.20
N VAL A 40 -9.99 -12.87 -12.51
CA VAL A 40 -10.16 -11.82 -11.51
C VAL A 40 -9.54 -10.53 -12.03
N GLN A 41 -10.31 -9.45 -12.05
CA GLN A 41 -9.89 -8.13 -12.51
C GLN A 41 -10.41 -7.03 -11.59
N GLY A 42 -9.66 -5.95 -11.48
CA GLY A 42 -9.99 -4.83 -10.64
C GLY A 42 -9.12 -3.61 -10.90
N TYR A 43 -9.25 -2.62 -10.04
CA TYR A 43 -8.43 -1.42 -10.05
C TYR A 43 -8.16 -0.95 -8.63
N VAL A 44 -7.08 -0.20 -8.50
CA VAL A 44 -6.70 0.57 -7.32
C VAL A 44 -6.87 2.04 -7.67
N ASP A 45 -7.57 2.79 -6.80
CA ASP A 45 -7.61 4.25 -6.82
C ASP A 45 -7.35 4.75 -5.40
N SER A 46 -6.06 4.92 -5.08
CA SER A 46 -5.63 5.31 -3.74
C SER A 46 -5.10 6.74 -3.74
N PRO A 47 -5.49 7.59 -2.76
CA PRO A 47 -4.94 8.94 -2.63
C PRO A 47 -3.43 8.93 -2.33
N SER A 48 -2.90 7.83 -1.80
CA SER A 48 -1.48 7.66 -1.52
C SER A 48 -1.11 6.19 -1.37
N ALA A 49 0.05 5.79 -1.87
CA ALA A 49 0.62 4.49 -1.61
C ALA A 49 2.00 4.62 -0.96
N THR A 50 2.36 3.66 -0.10
CA THR A 50 3.69 3.58 0.49
C THR A 50 4.45 2.41 -0.12
N ARG A 51 5.53 2.72 -0.85
CA ARG A 51 6.47 1.68 -1.29
C ARG A 51 7.36 1.29 -0.12
N MET A 52 7.56 -0.01 0.09
CA MET A 52 8.49 -0.53 1.08
C MET A 52 9.16 -1.80 0.58
N VAL A 53 10.32 -2.11 1.16
CA VAL A 53 10.95 -3.42 1.02
C VAL A 53 10.86 -4.15 2.35
N CYS A 54 10.26 -5.34 2.37
CA CYS A 54 10.07 -6.14 3.57
C CYS A 54 10.87 -7.44 3.53
N TYR A 55 11.59 -7.73 4.61
CA TYR A 55 12.44 -8.91 4.76
C TYR A 55 11.85 -9.97 5.69
N CYS A 56 10.58 -9.83 6.09
CA CYS A 56 9.96 -10.89 6.88
C CYS A 56 9.73 -12.14 6.04
N ASP A 57 9.80 -13.28 6.70
CA ASP A 57 9.64 -14.60 6.12
C ASP A 57 8.25 -14.80 5.46
N ASP A 58 7.23 -14.09 5.91
CA ASP A 58 5.91 -14.04 5.25
C ASP A 58 5.98 -13.27 3.93
N CYS A 59 6.58 -12.08 3.86
CA CYS A 59 6.63 -11.32 2.60
C CYS A 59 7.45 -12.08 1.54
N GLN A 60 8.56 -12.70 1.95
CA GLN A 60 9.37 -13.54 1.07
C GLN A 60 8.59 -14.76 0.56
N ALA A 61 7.88 -15.47 1.44
CA ALA A 61 7.05 -16.60 1.03
C ALA A 61 5.92 -16.18 0.08
N TYR A 62 5.38 -14.97 0.22
CA TYR A 62 4.33 -14.44 -0.65
C TYR A 62 4.88 -14.22 -2.06
N ALA A 63 6.03 -13.54 -2.19
CA ALA A 63 6.70 -13.33 -3.48
C ALA A 63 6.89 -14.65 -4.23
N HIS A 64 7.39 -15.69 -3.55
CA HIS A 64 7.56 -17.02 -4.18
C HIS A 64 6.23 -17.68 -4.57
N LYS A 65 5.14 -17.46 -3.82
CA LYS A 65 3.84 -18.10 -4.08
C LYS A 65 3.11 -17.48 -5.26
N VAL A 66 3.11 -16.15 -5.38
CA VAL A 66 2.31 -15.42 -6.39
C VAL A 66 3.08 -15.12 -7.68
N SER A 67 4.41 -15.01 -7.65
CA SER A 67 5.21 -14.65 -8.83
C SER A 67 5.60 -15.85 -9.70
N LYS A 68 4.79 -16.91 -9.75
CA LYS A 68 5.04 -18.12 -10.55
C LYS A 68 4.99 -17.83 -12.06
N GLY A 69 6.05 -17.24 -12.60
CA GLY A 69 6.22 -16.96 -14.03
C GLY A 69 6.64 -15.52 -14.39
N ALA A 70 6.65 -14.58 -13.44
CA ALA A 70 7.10 -13.20 -13.65
C ALA A 70 8.40 -12.93 -12.86
N THR A 71 9.05 -11.80 -13.15
CA THR A 71 10.15 -11.30 -12.31
C THR A 71 9.70 -11.23 -10.86
N LEU A 72 10.35 -12.00 -9.98
CA LEU A 72 10.06 -11.94 -8.56
C LEU A 72 10.31 -10.51 -8.07
N PRO A 73 9.40 -9.92 -7.27
CA PRO A 73 9.58 -8.59 -6.69
C PRO A 73 10.55 -8.67 -5.50
N LEU A 74 11.69 -9.32 -5.68
CA LEU A 74 12.75 -9.41 -4.69
C LEU A 74 13.89 -8.47 -5.07
N ASP A 75 14.41 -7.74 -4.10
CA ASP A 75 15.67 -7.01 -4.26
C ASP A 75 16.88 -7.96 -4.21
N ALA A 76 18.08 -7.40 -4.37
CA ALA A 76 19.32 -8.17 -4.40
C ALA A 76 19.63 -8.91 -3.08
N CYS A 77 19.01 -8.51 -1.97
CA CYS A 77 19.19 -9.09 -0.64
C CYS A 77 18.02 -10.04 -0.28
N GLY A 78 17.08 -10.29 -1.20
CA GLY A 78 15.92 -11.14 -0.98
C GLY A 78 14.77 -10.44 -0.22
N GLY A 79 14.77 -9.11 -0.13
CA GLY A 79 13.66 -8.33 0.41
C GLY A 79 12.54 -8.21 -0.62
N THR A 80 11.29 -8.36 -0.20
CA THR A 80 10.13 -8.23 -1.09
C THR A 80 9.72 -6.77 -1.25
N ASP A 81 9.70 -6.27 -2.48
CA ASP A 81 9.19 -4.95 -2.85
C ASP A 81 7.65 -4.97 -2.85
N LEU A 82 7.06 -4.05 -2.08
CA LEU A 82 5.63 -3.98 -1.81
C LEU A 82 5.14 -2.55 -1.97
N LEU A 83 3.90 -2.42 -2.44
CA LEU A 83 3.11 -1.19 -2.31
C LEU A 83 2.01 -1.44 -1.27
N LEU A 84 2.04 -0.66 -0.20
CA LEU A 84 0.98 -0.64 0.80
C LEU A 84 -0.08 0.38 0.39
N ILE A 85 -1.32 -0.08 0.34
CA ILE A 85 -2.53 0.68 0.06
C ILE A 85 -3.63 0.26 1.03
N PHE A 86 -4.68 1.07 1.18
CA PHE A 86 -5.83 0.68 1.98
C PHE A 86 -6.72 -0.30 1.21
N PRO A 87 -7.31 -1.32 1.87
CA PRO A 87 -8.27 -2.21 1.23
C PRO A 87 -9.47 -1.50 0.62
N ALA A 88 -9.88 -0.36 1.19
CA ALA A 88 -10.98 0.46 0.70
C ALA A 88 -10.69 1.11 -0.66
N ASP A 89 -9.41 1.21 -1.05
CA ASP A 89 -8.98 1.80 -2.32
C ASP A 89 -8.92 0.76 -3.46
N VAL A 90 -9.26 -0.51 -3.16
CA VAL A 90 -9.24 -1.62 -4.12
C VAL A 90 -10.66 -2.02 -4.48
N THR A 91 -10.97 -2.03 -5.78
CA THR A 91 -12.26 -2.49 -6.29
C THR A 91 -12.06 -3.64 -7.28
N PHE A 92 -12.78 -4.74 -7.08
CA PHE A 92 -12.84 -5.85 -8.03
C PHE A 92 -14.05 -5.66 -8.94
N GLY A 93 -13.80 -5.58 -10.26
CA GLY A 93 -14.85 -5.49 -11.26
C GLY A 93 -15.33 -6.86 -11.75
N GLN A 94 -14.52 -7.91 -11.56
CA GLN A 94 -14.81 -9.26 -12.04
C GLN A 94 -14.14 -10.31 -11.15
N GLY A 95 -14.82 -11.44 -10.93
CA GLY A 95 -14.23 -12.65 -10.33
C GLY A 95 -13.98 -12.55 -8.83
N GLN A 96 -14.63 -11.62 -8.12
CA GLN A 96 -14.45 -11.46 -6.67
C GLN A 96 -14.83 -12.73 -5.90
N GLU A 97 -15.82 -13.48 -6.39
CA GLU A 97 -16.26 -14.77 -5.86
C GLU A 97 -15.22 -15.89 -5.98
N LEU A 98 -14.19 -15.69 -6.81
CA LEU A 98 -13.07 -16.62 -6.98
C LEU A 98 -11.95 -16.34 -5.98
N LEU A 99 -11.95 -15.19 -5.31
CA LEU A 99 -10.98 -14.84 -4.29
C LEU A 99 -11.11 -15.76 -3.07
N ARG A 100 -9.98 -16.08 -2.44
CA ARG A 100 -9.92 -16.92 -1.25
C ARG A 100 -9.13 -16.24 -0.15
N ILE A 101 -9.64 -16.34 1.06
CA ILE A 101 -8.90 -15.96 2.26
C ILE A 101 -8.11 -17.20 2.71
N GLY A 102 -6.81 -17.03 2.90
CA GLY A 102 -5.96 -18.13 3.29
C GLY A 102 -4.73 -17.70 4.07
N LEU A 103 -4.09 -18.71 4.66
CA LEU A 103 -2.76 -18.57 5.23
C LEU A 103 -1.70 -18.67 4.14
N LEU A 104 -0.60 -17.97 4.36
CA LEU A 104 0.55 -18.07 3.48
C LEU A 104 1.39 -19.31 3.81
N LYS A 105 1.67 -19.52 5.09
CA LYS A 105 2.31 -20.70 5.68
C LYS A 105 1.52 -21.14 6.91
N ALA A 106 1.74 -22.36 7.37
CA ALA A 106 1.07 -22.89 8.57
C ALA A 106 1.32 -22.05 9.84
N THR A 107 2.46 -21.37 9.92
CA THR A 107 2.87 -20.56 11.07
C THR A 107 2.50 -19.08 10.95
N THR A 108 2.01 -18.65 9.79
CA THR A 108 1.67 -17.24 9.51
C THR A 108 0.55 -16.78 10.44
N LYS A 109 0.69 -15.59 11.03
CA LYS A 109 -0.30 -14.99 11.95
C LYS A 109 -1.41 -14.21 11.24
N THR A 110 -1.21 -13.88 9.96
CA THR A 110 -2.09 -12.97 9.20
C THR A 110 -2.73 -13.67 8.01
N LEU A 111 -3.96 -13.28 7.67
CA LEU A 111 -4.64 -13.79 6.49
C LEU A 111 -4.26 -12.97 5.26
N ARG A 112 -4.30 -13.62 4.11
CA ARG A 112 -4.07 -13.02 2.79
C ARG A 112 -5.23 -13.38 1.87
N ILE A 113 -5.47 -12.49 0.90
CA ILE A 113 -6.40 -12.72 -0.20
C ILE A 113 -5.56 -13.28 -1.36
N PHE A 114 -5.99 -14.42 -1.90
CA PHE A 114 -5.43 -15.09 -3.07
C PHE A 114 -6.45 -15.16 -4.20
#